data_AF-A0A2G4JGB0-F1
#
_entry.id   AF-A0A2G4JGB0-F1
#
_cell.length_a   1.000
_cell.length_b   1.000
_cell.length_c   1.000
_cell.angle_alpha   90.00
_cell.angle_beta   90.00
_cell.angle_gamma   90.00
#
_symmetry.space_group_name_H-M   'P 1'
#
loop_
_entity.id
_entity.type
_entity.pdbx_description
1 polymer ?
#
loop_
_entity_poly.entity_id
_entity_poly.type
_entity_poly.pdbx_seq_one_letter_code
_entity_poly.pdbx_strand_id
1 'polypeptide(L)'
;MSFSIFGQVVGVRKYVNEDIEIDFYHDDDIIEYKYSSNSTQLDNFPKILAETLVSTLASEICVEIYFNDDGRPTHVELEECDYDEEDEENIR
;
A
#
# COMPACT_ATOMS: atom_id res chain seq x y z
N MET A 1 -1.83 -10.31 -19.26
CA MET A 1 -1.03 -9.07 -19.20
C MET A 1 -1.02 -8.64 -17.75
N SER A 2 0.09 -8.87 -17.04
CA SER A 2 0.29 -8.35 -15.69
C SER A 2 0.66 -6.87 -15.76
N PHE A 3 0.11 -6.08 -14.86
CA PHE A 3 0.49 -4.68 -14.68
C PHE A 3 0.80 -4.42 -13.20
N SER A 4 1.59 -3.39 -12.93
CA SER A 4 1.89 -2.92 -11.58
C SER A 4 1.46 -1.46 -11.43
N ILE A 5 1.24 -1.05 -10.18
CA ILE A 5 1.09 0.36 -9.80
C ILE A 5 2.13 0.68 -8.74
N PHE A 6 2.76 1.84 -8.85
CA PHE A 6 3.76 2.35 -7.90
C PHE A 6 3.21 3.56 -7.17
N GLY A 7 3.42 3.65 -5.87
CA GLY A 7 2.87 4.73 -5.05
C GLY A 7 3.29 4.63 -3.60
N GLN A 8 2.74 5.49 -2.75
CA GLN A 8 3.09 5.56 -1.33
C GLN A 8 1.98 5.00 -0.46
N VAL A 9 2.32 4.17 0.53
CA VAL A 9 1.35 3.82 1.58
C VAL A 9 1.32 4.92 2.62
N VAL A 10 0.25 5.72 2.60
CA VAL A 10 0.08 6.89 3.47
C VAL A 10 -0.68 6.57 4.75
N GLY A 11 -1.33 5.40 4.82
CA GLY A 11 -2.04 4.96 6.01
C GLY A 11 -2.28 3.46 6.04
N VAL A 12 -2.06 2.83 7.19
CA VAL A 12 -2.49 1.45 7.45
C VAL A 12 -3.14 1.35 8.82
N ARG A 13 -4.34 0.76 8.83
CA ARG A 13 -5.18 0.62 10.02
C ARG A 13 -5.53 -0.84 10.20
N LYS A 14 -5.02 -1.46 11.28
CA LYS A 14 -5.42 -2.81 11.69
C LYS A 14 -6.42 -2.72 12.84
N TYR A 15 -7.59 -3.31 12.64
CA TYR A 15 -8.67 -3.31 13.62
C TYR A 15 -8.63 -4.56 14.50
N VAL A 16 -9.32 -4.51 15.64
CA VAL A 16 -9.39 -5.62 16.62
C VAL A 16 -10.05 -6.88 16.07
N ASN A 17 -10.87 -6.74 15.03
CA ASN A 17 -11.51 -7.84 14.30
C ASN A 17 -10.63 -8.40 13.16
N GLU A 18 -9.33 -8.05 13.14
CA GLU A 18 -8.35 -8.44 12.14
C GLU A 18 -8.56 -7.85 10.74
N ASP A 19 -9.54 -6.97 10.57
CA ASP A 19 -9.69 -6.22 9.33
C ASP A 19 -8.52 -5.23 9.19
N ILE A 20 -8.07 -5.02 7.95
CA ILE A 20 -6.97 -4.12 7.62
C ILE A 20 -7.44 -3.19 6.51
N GLU A 21 -7.28 -1.89 6.71
CA GLU A 21 -7.44 -0.85 5.69
C GLU A 21 -6.08 -0.25 5.35
N ILE A 22 -5.84 -0.02 4.07
CA ILE A 22 -4.63 0.56 3.51
C ILE A 22 -5.03 1.71 2.59
N ASP A 23 -4.48 2.90 2.84
CA ASP A 23 -4.59 4.05 1.95
C ASP A 23 -3.31 4.12 1.12
N PHE A 24 -3.48 4.03 -0.20
CA PHE A 24 -2.39 4.03 -1.17
C PHE A 24 -2.49 5.25 -2.07
N TYR A 25 -1.50 6.14 -2.00
CA TYR A 25 -1.42 7.34 -2.82
C TYR A 25 -0.72 7.03 -4.15
N HIS A 26 -1.40 7.30 -5.26
CA HIS A 26 -0.90 7.05 -6.61
C HIS A 26 -1.61 8.00 -7.60
N ASP A 27 -0.85 8.60 -8.52
CA ASP A 27 -1.37 9.50 -9.58
C ASP A 27 -2.35 10.58 -9.06
N ASP A 28 -1.97 11.27 -7.97
CA ASP A 28 -2.76 12.30 -7.28
C ASP A 28 -4.08 11.83 -6.62
N ASP A 29 -4.32 10.53 -6.58
CA ASP A 29 -5.49 9.91 -5.95
C ASP A 29 -5.12 8.99 -4.78
N ILE A 30 -6.04 8.86 -3.82
CA ILE A 30 -5.94 7.87 -2.73
C ILE A 30 -6.84 6.68 -3.08
N ILE A 31 -6.22 5.51 -3.23
CA ILE A 31 -6.88 4.24 -3.46
C ILE A 31 -6.99 3.48 -2.13
N GLU A 32 -8.20 3.11 -1.74
CA GLU A 32 -8.43 2.30 -0.53
C GLU A 32 -8.39 0.79 -0.84
N TYR A 33 -7.48 0.09 -0.16
CA TYR A 33 -7.43 -1.37 -0.13
C TYR A 33 -7.89 -1.90 1.21
N LYS A 34 -8.66 -2.99 1.19
CA LYS A 34 -9.27 -3.59 2.38
C LYS A 34 -9.07 -5.09 2.36
N TYR A 35 -8.62 -5.61 3.49
CA TYR A 35 -8.70 -7.02 3.85
C TYR A 35 -9.70 -7.19 5.00
N SER A 36 -10.59 -8.19 4.90
CA SER A 36 -11.53 -8.54 5.95
C SER A 36 -11.36 -10.00 6.35
N SER A 37 -11.35 -10.27 7.65
CA SER A 37 -11.37 -11.66 8.16
C SER A 37 -12.75 -12.33 7.98
N ASN A 38 -13.79 -11.52 7.76
CA ASN A 38 -15.16 -11.95 7.53
C ASN A 38 -15.46 -12.07 6.02
N SER A 39 -15.76 -13.29 5.57
CA SER A 39 -16.03 -13.62 4.16
C SER A 39 -17.32 -13.02 3.58
N THR A 40 -18.13 -12.36 4.41
CA THR A 40 -19.36 -11.67 3.96
C THR A 40 -19.13 -10.19 3.64
N GLN A 41 -17.99 -9.63 4.02
CA GLN A 41 -17.61 -8.27 3.66
C GLN A 41 -16.85 -8.27 2.33
N LEU A 42 -17.01 -7.19 1.56
CA LEU A 42 -16.20 -6.97 0.36
C LEU A 42 -14.78 -6.62 0.77
N ASP A 43 -13.83 -7.50 0.45
CA ASP A 43 -12.40 -7.23 0.47
C ASP A 43 -11.84 -7.22 -0.95
N ASN A 44 -10.79 -6.44 -1.17
CA ASN A 44 -10.11 -6.31 -2.47
C ASN A 44 -8.59 -6.51 -2.35
N PHE A 45 -8.10 -6.85 -1.15
CA PHE A 45 -6.68 -7.01 -0.88
C PHE A 45 -6.36 -8.34 -0.18
N PRO A 46 -5.36 -9.11 -0.66
CA PRO A 46 -5.00 -10.38 -0.04
C PRO A 46 -4.46 -10.22 1.39
N LYS A 47 -4.89 -11.12 2.29
CA LYS A 47 -4.45 -11.16 3.70
C LYS A 47 -2.93 -11.02 3.86
N ILE A 48 -2.16 -11.87 3.17
CA ILE A 48 -0.70 -11.96 3.33
C ILE A 48 -0.02 -10.63 2.96
N LEU A 49 -0.52 -9.95 1.93
CA LEU A 49 0.02 -8.66 1.51
C LEU A 49 -0.37 -7.56 2.51
N ALA A 50 -1.62 -7.58 3.00
CA ALA A 50 -2.07 -6.65 4.03
C ALA A 50 -1.25 -6.79 5.33
N GLU A 51 -1.02 -8.01 5.80
CA GLU A 51 -0.23 -8.28 7.00
C GLU A 51 1.23 -7.88 6.83
N THR A 52 1.80 -8.10 5.64
CA THR A 52 3.15 -7.62 5.29
C THR A 52 3.25 -6.11 5.46
N LEU A 53 2.31 -5.35 4.91
CA LEU A 53 2.28 -3.89 5.03
C LEU A 53 2.13 -3.44 6.48
N VAL A 54 1.19 -4.01 7.24
CA VAL A 54 1.02 -3.73 8.68
C VAL A 54 2.32 -3.96 9.46
N SER A 55 3.07 -5.04 9.14
CA SER A 55 4.28 -5.38 9.87
C SER A 55 5.48 -4.50 9.55
N THR A 56 5.47 -3.82 8.39
CA THR A 56 6.63 -3.10 7.87
C THR A 56 6.55 -1.59 8.09
N LEU A 57 5.36 -1.02 8.28
CA LEU A 57 5.15 0.42 8.35
C LEU A 57 5.56 1.00 9.72
N ALA A 58 6.86 1.22 9.87
CA ALA A 58 7.46 2.14 10.83
C ALA A 58 8.05 3.39 10.14
N SER A 59 7.97 3.49 8.81
CA SER A 59 8.61 4.54 8.00
C SER A 59 7.81 4.85 6.73
N GLU A 60 8.11 6.01 6.13
CA GLU A 60 7.58 6.48 4.85
C GLU A 60 8.08 5.58 3.70
N ILE A 61 7.29 4.56 3.37
CA ILE A 61 7.64 3.50 2.41
C ILE A 61 6.79 3.64 1.15
N CYS A 62 7.46 3.57 0.00
CA CYS A 62 6.85 3.46 -1.31
C CYS A 62 6.66 1.98 -1.64
N VAL A 63 5.56 1.65 -2.29
CA VAL A 63 5.12 0.29 -2.54
C VAL A 63 4.76 0.13 -4.00
N GLU A 64 5.29 -0.92 -4.63
CA GLU A 64 4.84 -1.37 -5.94
C GLU A 64 3.92 -2.58 -5.77
N ILE A 65 2.68 -2.48 -6.25
CA ILE A 65 1.68 -3.54 -6.16
C ILE A 65 1.50 -4.18 -7.53
N TYR A 66 1.71 -5.49 -7.61
CA TYR A 66 1.62 -6.25 -8.85
C TYR A 66 0.29 -6.99 -8.96
N PHE A 67 -0.37 -6.86 -10.11
CA PHE A 67 -1.67 -7.46 -10.38
C PHE A 67 -1.59 -8.59 -11.40
N ASN A 68 -2.46 -9.58 -11.22
CA ASN A 68 -2.72 -10.58 -12.25
C ASN A 68 -3.66 -10.04 -13.34
N ASP A 69 -3.92 -10.88 -14.35
CA ASP A 69 -4.77 -10.56 -15.49
C ASP A 69 -6.23 -10.24 -15.11
N ASP A 70 -6.69 -10.68 -13.93
CA ASP A 70 -8.03 -10.39 -13.39
C ASP A 70 -8.07 -9.09 -12.55
N GLY A 71 -6.95 -8.36 -12.46
CA GLY A 71 -6.83 -7.15 -11.65
C GLY A 71 -6.75 -7.42 -10.14
N ARG A 72 -6.38 -8.65 -9.72
CA ARG A 72 -6.20 -9.00 -8.30
C ARG A 72 -4.73 -8.83 -7.89
N PRO A 73 -4.44 -8.22 -6.72
CA PRO A 73 -3.07 -8.11 -6.22
C PRO A 73 -2.45 -9.49 -5.97
N THR A 74 -1.16 -9.64 -6.31
CA THR A 74 -0.43 -10.91 -6.21
C THR A 74 0.77 -10.83 -5.28
N HIS A 75 1.55 -9.75 -5.37
CA HIS A 75 2.66 -9.46 -4.48
C HIS A 75 2.89 -7.94 -4.39
N VAL A 76 3.64 -7.54 -3.38
CA VAL A 76 4.07 -6.15 -3.17
C VAL A 76 5.59 -6.12 -3.04
N GLU A 77 6.20 -5.09 -3.61
CA GLU A 77 7.60 -4.74 -3.40
C GLU A 77 7.67 -3.43 -2.63
N LEU A 78 8.65 -3.31 -1.73
CA LEU A 78 8.80 -2.17 -0.83
C LEU A 78 10.09 -1.45 -1.17
N GLU A 79 10.01 -0.13 -1.30
CA GLU A 79 11.14 0.76 -1.58
C GLU A 79 11.12 1.93 -0.60
N GLU A 80 12.28 2.42 -0.20
CA GLU A 80 12.35 3.69 0.50
C GLU A 80 11.90 4.78 -0.47
N CYS A 81 10.92 5.61 -0.10
CA CYS A 81 10.54 6.70 -0.97
C CYS A 81 11.76 7.62 -1.13
N ASP A 82 12.25 7.79 -2.36
CA ASP A 82 13.23 8.83 -2.68
C ASP A 82 12.52 10.18 -2.44
N TYR A 83 12.68 10.71 -1.24
CA TYR A 83 12.59 12.14 -1.04
C TYR A 83 13.79 12.70 -1.77
N ASP A 84 13.63 13.14 -3.02
CA ASP A 84 14.65 13.93 -3.69
C ASP A 84 15.12 15.01 -2.69
N GLU A 85 16.33 14.86 -2.17
CA GLU A 85 17.01 15.82 -1.29
C GLU A 85 17.39 17.09 -2.11
N GLU A 86 16.50 17.60 -2.97
CA GLU A 86 16.69 18.80 -3.78
C GLU A 86 15.98 20.04 -3.19
N ASP A 87 15.71 20.07 -1.88
CA ASP A 87 15.17 21.26 -1.19
C ASP A 87 16.01 21.70 0.05
N GLU A 88 17.32 21.35 0.10
CA GLU A 88 18.27 21.86 1.10
C GLU A 88 19.26 22.94 0.56
N GLU A 89 18.89 23.72 -0.46
CA GLU A 89 19.66 24.93 -0.85
C GLU A 89 18.81 26.21 -0.96
N ASN A 90 18.23 26.71 0.15
CA ASN A 90 18.01 28.17 0.34
C ASN A 90 17.60 28.59 1.77
N ILE A 91 18.39 28.24 2.79
CA ILE A 91 18.40 28.98 4.06
C ILE A 91 19.82 29.46 4.34
N ARG A 92 20.17 30.63 3.80
CA ARG A 92 21.28 31.47 4.28
C ARG A 92 20.85 32.92 4.32
#